data_AF-A0A7X8YBX4-F1
#
_entry.id   AF-A0A7X8YBX4-F1
#
_cell.length_a   1.000
_cell.length_b   1.000
_cell.length_c   1.000
_cell.angle_alpha   90.00
_cell.angle_beta   90.00
_cell.angle_gamma   90.00
#
_symmetry.space_group_name_H-M   'P 1'
#
loop_
_entity.id
_entity.type
_entity.pdbx_description
1 polymer ?
#
loop_
_entity_poly.entity_id
_entity_poly.type
_entity_poly.pdbx_seq_one_letter_code
_entity_poly.pdbx_strand_id
1 'polypeptide(L)' 'MAREALTYGMSPSPPSAWYVSPEGTESGLLLGVATAPAKNLGRSYDRLFGMIQRLS' A
#
# COMPACT_ATOMS: atom_id res chain seq x y z
N MET A 1 7.66 1.85 -3.87
CA MET A 1 6.38 1.74 -3.11
C MET A 1 5.45 2.95 -3.27
N ALA A 2 5.53 4.04 -2.48
CA ALA A 2 4.47 5.08 -2.46
C ALA A 2 4.16 5.71 -3.83
N ARG A 3 5.18 6.12 -4.59
CA ARG A 3 4.99 6.72 -5.92
C ARG A 3 4.44 5.74 -6.97
N GLU A 4 4.81 4.46 -6.87
CA GLU A 4 4.26 3.42 -7.74
C GLU A 4 2.81 3.12 -7.37
N ALA A 5 2.50 2.97 -6.08
CA ALA A 5 1.13 2.78 -5.60
C ALA A 5 0.16 3.85 -6.14
N LEU A 6 0.54 5.13 -6.09
CA LEU A 6 -0.22 6.23 -6.70
C LEU A 6 -0.45 6.01 -8.21
N THR A 7 0.57 5.55 -8.94
CA THR A 7 0.50 5.28 -10.39
C THR A 7 -0.51 4.18 -10.72
N TYR A 8 -0.73 3.23 -9.80
CA TYR A 8 -1.71 2.17 -9.97
C TYR A 8 -3.10 2.49 -9.41
N GLY A 9 -3.34 3.72 -8.99
CA GLY A 9 -4.64 4.19 -8.48
C GLY A 9 -4.88 3.82 -7.02
N MET A 10 -3.83 3.54 -6.25
CA MET A 10 -3.92 3.33 -4.81
C MET A 10 -3.66 4.65 -4.08
N SER A 11 -4.20 4.78 -2.87
CA SER A 11 -3.93 5.93 -2.00
C SER A 11 -2.99 5.51 -0.86
N PRO A 12 -1.67 5.68 -1.01
CA PRO A 12 -0.72 5.42 0.06
C PRO A 12 -0.74 6.56 1.06
N SER A 13 -0.84 6.24 2.35
CA SER A 13 -0.63 7.17 3.45
C SER A 13 0.45 6.64 4.39
N PRO A 14 1.17 7.51 5.11
CA PRO A 14 2.04 7.05 6.19
C PRO A 14 1.23 6.24 7.22
N PRO A 15 1.88 5.30 7.95
CA PRO A 15 1.25 4.59 9.06
C PRO A 15 0.73 5.60 10.06
N SER A 16 -0.45 5.36 10.61
CA SER A 16 -0.99 6.22 11.65
C SER A 16 -0.05 6.20 12.86
N ALA A 17 -0.06 7.26 13.66
CA ALA A 17 0.70 7.29 14.92
C ALA A 17 0.30 6.16 15.88
N TRP A 18 -0.88 5.57 15.68
CA TRP A 18 -1.39 4.40 16.41
C TRP A 18 -0.71 3.08 15.99
N TYR A 19 -0.01 3.06 14.85
CA TYR A 19 0.70 1.90 14.31
C TYR A 19 2.22 1.95 14.57
N VAL A 20 2.67 2.88 15.41
CA VAL A 20 4.09 2.97 15.79
C VAL A 20 4.39 1.86 16.81
N SER A 21 5.17 0.86 16.40
CA SER A 21 5.70 -0.14 17.33
C SER A 21 6.78 0.49 18.22
N PRO A 22 6.78 0.24 19.54
CA PRO A 22 7.83 0.72 20.43
C PRO A 22 9.21 0.12 20.15
N GLU A 23 9.29 -0.95 19.36
CA GLU A 23 10.54 -1.66 19.03
C GLU A 23 11.32 -1.02 17.85
N GLY A 24 10.73 -0.03 17.18
CA GLY A 24 11.40 0.73 16.12
C GLY A 24 10.43 1.38 15.13
N THR A 25 10.91 2.43 14.44
CA THR A 25 10.18 3.02 13.32
C THR A 25 10.30 2.11 12.09
N GLU A 26 9.42 1.11 12.00
CA GLU A 26 9.29 0.36 10.76
C GLU A 26 8.71 1.26 9.67
N SER A 27 9.42 1.36 8.54
CA SER A 27 8.94 2.10 7.38
C SER A 27 7.80 1.33 6.73
N GLY A 28 6.56 1.78 6.95
CA GLY A 28 5.36 1.18 6.38
C GLY A 28 4.56 2.17 5.52
N LEU A 29 3.59 1.65 4.77
CA LEU A 29 2.58 2.46 4.08
C LEU A 29 1.21 1.82 4.29
N LEU A 30 0.25 2.63 4.70
CA LEU A 30 -1.16 2.24 4.69
C LEU A 30 -1.71 2.45 3.29
N LEU A 31 -2.28 1.39 2.72
CA LEU A 31 -2.86 1.40 1.38
C LEU A 31 -4.36 1.27 1.47
N GLY A 32 -5.05 2.40 1.28
CA GLY A 32 -6.50 2.41 1.16
C GLY A 32 -6.93 1.98 -0.23
N VAL A 33 -7.73 0.91 -0.33
CA VAL A 33 -8.47 0.54 -1.56
C VAL A 33 -9.93 0.97 -1.44
N ALA A 34 -10.19 2.10 -0.78
CA ALA A 34 -11.52 2.48 -0.32
C ALA A 34 -12.50 2.82 -1.46
N THR A 35 -12.01 3.26 -2.62
CA THR A 35 -12.84 3.75 -3.73
C THR A 35 -12.67 2.97 -5.03
N ALA A 36 -11.95 1.84 -5.02
CA ALA A 36 -11.80 1.04 -6.22
C ALA A 36 -13.09 0.25 -6.51
N PRO A 37 -13.66 0.32 -7.73
CA PRO A 37 -14.75 -0.57 -8.12
C PRO A 37 -14.35 -2.03 -7.90
N ALA A 38 -15.22 -2.87 -7.32
CA ALA A 38 -14.89 -4.26 -6.95
C ALA A 38 -14.27 -5.07 -8.11
N LYS A 39 -14.70 -4.82 -9.34
CA LYS A 39 -14.13 -5.40 -10.57
C LYS A 39 -12.62 -5.14 -10.78
N ASN A 40 -12.09 -4.09 -10.17
CA ASN A 40 -10.69 -3.69 -10.28
C ASN A 40 -9.86 -4.12 -9.06
N LEU A 41 -10.51 -4.66 -8.02
CA LEU A 41 -9.85 -5.03 -6.76
C LEU A 41 -8.80 -6.12 -6.98
N GLY A 42 -9.12 -7.18 -7.73
CA GLY A 42 -8.17 -8.26 -8.05
C GLY A 42 -6.91 -7.74 -8.74
N ARG A 43 -7.07 -6.86 -9.74
CA ARG A 43 -5.95 -6.22 -10.42
C ARG A 43 -5.09 -5.35 -9.49
N SER A 44 -5.71 -4.67 -8.52
CA SER A 44 -4.98 -3.90 -7.50
C SER A 44 -4.17 -4.82 -6.58
N TYR A 45 -4.70 -5.98 -6.19
CA TYR A 45 -3.95 -6.99 -5.42
C TYR A 45 -2.76 -7.55 -6.21
N ASP A 46 -2.95 -7.91 -7.48
CA ASP A 46 -1.86 -8.44 -8.33
C ASP A 46 -0.72 -7.42 -8.47
N ARG A 47 -1.07 -6.15 -8.69
CA ARG A 47 -0.10 -5.05 -8.79
C ARG A 47 0.63 -4.81 -7.48
N LEU A 48 -0.06 -4.89 -6.35
CA LEU A 48 0.55 -4.76 -5.02
C LEU A 48 1.54 -5.89 -4.76
N PHE A 49 1.13 -7.15 -4.99
CA PHE A 49 2.02 -8.31 -4.83
C PHE A 49 3.24 -8.20 -5.74
N GLY A 50 3.04 -7.80 -6.99
CA GLY A 50 4.14 -7.58 -7.94
C GLY A 50 5.07 -6.42 -7.56
N MET A 51 4.64 -5.43 -6.77
CA MET A 51 5.54 -4.43 -6.20
C MET A 51 6.34 -4.99 -5.03
N ILE A 52 5.67 -5.67 -4.10
CA ILE A 52 6.30 -6.26 -2.91
C ILE A 52 7.42 -7.19 -3.35
N GLN A 53 7.16 -8.09 -4.30
CA GLN A 53 8.20 -9.02 -4.81
C GLN A 53 9.38 -8.33 -5.51
N ARG A 54 9.17 -7.17 -6.15
CA ARG A 54 10.26 -6.45 -6.84
C ARG A 54 11.15 -5.65 -5.90
N LEU A 55 10.66 -5.34 -4.71
CA LEU A 55 11.29 -4.46 -3.74
C LEU A 55 11.66 -5.20 -2.44
N SER A 56 11.48 -6.52 -2.42
CA SER A 56 11.99 -7.43 -1.38
C SER A 56 13.41 -7.87 -1.68
#